data_AF-A0A6N7ZNY6-F1
#
_entry.id   AF-A0A6N7ZNY6-F1
#
_cell.length_a   1.000
_cell.length_b   1.000
_cell.length_c   1.000
_cell.angle_alpha   90.00
_cell.angle_beta   90.00
_cell.angle_gamma   90.00
#
_symmetry.space_group_name_H-M   'P 1'
#
loop_
_entity.id
_entity.type
_entity.pdbx_description
1 polymer ?
#
loop_
_entity_poly.entity_id
_entity_poly.type
_entity_poly.pdbx_seq_one_letter_code
_entity_poly.pdbx_strand_id
1 'polypeptide(L)'
;MTDHVTPSLAAALDALDAAARAAGVDEEAARDEGARLAAAVAESSPGAPAAWLAALGHDPAATGAFFTAASSARRWRTSPTDVLAALGAARSKHAAAYGQALADVARAAA
;
A
#
# COMPACT_ATOMS: atom_id res chain seq x y z
N MET A 1 7.00 13.38 -23.52
CA MET A 1 6.89 13.97 -22.17
C MET A 1 5.55 13.50 -21.61
N THR A 2 5.50 12.25 -21.13
CA THR A 2 4.30 11.74 -20.45
C THR A 2 4.36 12.26 -19.04
N ASP A 3 3.52 13.25 -18.75
CA ASP A 3 3.25 13.70 -17.40
C ASP A 3 2.71 12.48 -16.64
N HIS A 4 3.52 11.88 -15.76
CA HIS A 4 3.03 10.83 -14.88
C HIS A 4 2.20 11.54 -13.81
N VAL A 5 0.90 11.68 -14.07
CA VAL A 5 -0.07 11.93 -13.00
C VAL A 5 0.15 10.84 -11.96
N THR A 6 0.70 11.22 -10.80
CA THR A 6 0.82 10.30 -9.67
C THR A 6 -0.61 9.89 -9.31
N PRO A 7 -0.96 8.60 -9.37
CA PRO A 7 -2.31 8.15 -9.01
C PRO A 7 -2.58 8.49 -7.55
N SER A 8 -3.84 8.76 -7.21
CA SER A 8 -4.25 8.91 -5.81
C SER A 8 -3.99 7.61 -5.03
N LEU A 9 -3.83 7.71 -3.71
CA LEU A 9 -3.65 6.51 -2.87
C LEU A 9 -4.79 5.51 -3.06
N ALA A 10 -6.04 5.99 -3.16
CA ALA A 10 -7.19 5.13 -3.44
C ALA A 10 -7.04 4.36 -4.77
N ALA A 11 -6.67 5.05 -5.85
CA ALA A 11 -6.48 4.41 -7.16
C ALA A 11 -5.30 3.42 -7.15
N ALA A 12 -4.23 3.72 -6.41
CA ALA A 12 -3.10 2.81 -6.26
C ALA A 12 -3.48 1.54 -5.48
N LEU A 13 -4.31 1.66 -4.43
CA LEU A 13 -4.85 0.51 -3.69
C LEU A 13 -5.78 -0.32 -4.56
N ASP A 14 -6.64 0.29 -5.38
CA ASP A 14 -7.51 -0.43 -6.31
C ASP A 14 -6.71 -1.22 -7.37
N ALA A 15 -5.59 -0.65 -7.84
CA ALA A 15 -4.66 -1.33 -8.73
C ALA A 15 -3.92 -2.50 -8.03
N LEU A 16 -3.58 -2.35 -6.75
CA LEU A 16 -3.02 -3.43 -5.92
C LEU A 16 -4.03 -4.58 -5.77
N ASP A 17 -5.31 -4.28 -5.51
CA ASP A 17 -6.36 -5.29 -5.44
C ASP A 17 -6.50 -6.04 -6.77
N ALA A 18 -6.43 -5.35 -7.90
CA ALA A 18 -6.43 -5.99 -9.22
C ALA A 18 -5.22 -6.91 -9.44
N ALA A 19 -4.02 -6.51 -8.99
CA ALA A 19 -2.83 -7.34 -9.06
C ALA A 19 -2.93 -8.56 -8.12
N ALA A 20 -3.53 -8.40 -6.94
CA ALA A 20 -3.80 -9.48 -5.98
C ALA A 20 -4.72 -10.54 -6.58
N ARG A 21 -5.86 -10.11 -7.16
CA ARG A 21 -6.80 -10.99 -7.88
C ARG A 21 -6.10 -11.80 -8.97
N ALA A 22 -5.28 -11.13 -9.80
CA ALA A 22 -4.54 -11.78 -10.86
C ALA A 22 -3.52 -12.82 -10.34
N ALA A 23 -2.98 -12.59 -9.14
CA ALA A 23 -2.03 -13.47 -8.47
C ALA A 23 -2.68 -14.59 -7.64
N GLY A 24 -4.01 -14.59 -7.49
CA GLY A 24 -4.73 -15.52 -6.60
C GLY A 24 -4.51 -15.23 -5.11
N VAL A 25 -4.13 -13.99 -4.77
CA VAL A 25 -3.98 -13.50 -3.40
C VAL A 25 -5.34 -12.97 -2.92
N ASP A 26 -5.61 -13.15 -1.63
CA ASP A 26 -6.77 -12.55 -0.97
C ASP A 26 -6.72 -11.01 -1.04
N GLU A 27 -7.81 -10.41 -1.53
CA GLU A 27 -7.89 -8.97 -1.79
C GLU A 27 -7.85 -8.16 -0.49
N GLU A 28 -8.47 -8.65 0.58
CA GLU A 28 -8.49 -7.97 1.87
C GLU A 28 -7.08 -7.93 2.48
N ALA A 29 -6.33 -9.03 2.37
CA ALA A 29 -4.92 -9.08 2.77
C ALA A 29 -4.04 -8.11 1.96
N ALA A 30 -4.27 -7.99 0.65
CA ALA A 30 -3.54 -7.04 -0.19
C ALA A 30 -3.88 -5.58 0.14
N ARG A 31 -5.17 -5.29 0.35
CA ARG A 31 -5.68 -3.98 0.76
C ARG A 31 -5.07 -3.54 2.09
N ASP A 32 -5.06 -4.43 3.08
CA ASP A 32 -4.49 -4.18 4.40
C ASP A 32 -2.96 -4.01 4.35
N GLU A 33 -2.26 -4.82 3.57
CA GLU A 33 -0.83 -4.65 3.31
C GLU A 33 -0.52 -3.27 2.68
N GLY A 34 -1.24 -2.91 1.62
CA GLY A 34 -1.09 -1.63 0.94
C GLY A 34 -1.38 -0.44 1.85
N ALA A 35 -2.45 -0.50 2.64
CA ALA A 35 -2.81 0.53 3.61
C ALA A 35 -1.71 0.74 4.67
N ARG A 36 -1.17 -0.37 5.21
CA ARG A 36 -0.08 -0.34 6.19
C ARG A 36 1.22 0.18 5.58
N LEU A 37 1.56 -0.22 4.36
CA LEU A 37 2.72 0.30 3.63
C LEU A 37 2.59 1.82 3.41
N ALA A 38 1.44 2.28 2.93
CA ALA A 38 1.17 3.69 2.70
C ALA A 38 1.31 4.52 3.99
N ALA A 39 0.73 4.03 5.11
CA ALA A 39 0.86 4.68 6.40
C ALA A 39 2.34 4.76 6.85
N ALA A 40 3.09 3.67 6.66
CA ALA A 40 4.51 3.66 6.98
C ALA A 40 5.31 4.61 6.08
N VAL A 41 5.01 4.75 4.79
CA VAL A 41 5.74 5.71 3.94
C VAL A 41 5.40 7.15 4.32
N ALA A 42 4.13 7.44 4.54
CA ALA A 42 3.62 8.79 4.80
C ALA A 42 3.84 9.27 6.25
N GLU A 43 4.32 8.43 7.17
CA GLU A 43 4.36 8.70 8.62
C GLU A 43 5.01 10.05 8.99
N SER A 44 5.99 10.52 8.20
CA SER A 44 6.70 11.78 8.44
C SER A 44 6.10 12.99 7.68
N SER A 45 5.08 12.77 6.85
CA SER A 45 4.48 13.81 6.01
C SER A 45 3.39 14.57 6.78
N PRO A 46 3.39 15.92 6.76
CA PRO A 46 2.34 16.72 7.38
C PRO A 46 0.96 16.39 6.81
N GLY A 47 -0.03 16.19 7.68
CA GLY A 47 -1.41 15.88 7.25
C GLY A 47 -1.64 14.45 6.75
N ALA A 48 -0.61 13.60 6.75
CA ALA A 48 -0.73 12.20 6.30
C ALA A 48 -1.85 11.39 6.97
N PRO A 49 -2.11 11.49 8.30
CA PRO A 49 -3.20 10.74 8.91
C PRO A 49 -4.56 11.04 8.26
N ALA A 50 -4.88 12.31 8.03
CA ALA A 50 -6.16 12.72 7.46
C ALA A 50 -6.29 12.31 5.99
N ALA A 51 -5.23 12.47 5.18
CA ALA A 51 -5.22 12.06 3.78
C ALA A 51 -5.36 10.54 3.62
N TRP A 52 -4.68 9.77 4.47
CA TRP A 52 -4.75 8.31 4.48
C TRP A 52 -6.15 7.81 4.90
N LEU A 53 -6.75 8.39 5.95
CA LEU A 53 -8.11 8.05 6.38
C LEU A 53 -9.12 8.36 5.28
N ALA A 54 -9.01 9.53 4.63
CA ALA A 54 -9.88 9.91 3.53
C ALA A 54 -9.75 8.94 2.33
N ALA A 55 -8.54 8.51 1.99
CA ALA A 55 -8.29 7.57 0.90
C ALA A 55 -8.89 6.17 1.18
N LEU A 56 -8.96 5.77 2.45
CA LEU A 56 -9.55 4.49 2.87
C LEU A 56 -11.05 4.60 3.19
N GLY A 57 -11.64 5.79 3.11
CA GLY A 57 -13.03 6.03 3.50
C GLY A 57 -13.29 5.86 5.01
N HIS A 58 -12.26 6.03 5.83
CA HIS A 58 -12.35 5.95 7.28
C HIS A 58 -12.75 7.29 7.91
N ASP A 59 -13.25 7.24 9.14
CA ASP A 59 -13.55 8.44 9.95
C ASP A 59 -12.28 9.29 10.12
N PRO A 60 -12.30 10.60 9.76
CA PRO A 60 -11.16 11.50 9.94
C PRO A 60 -10.69 11.64 11.40
N ALA A 61 -11.54 11.33 12.39
CA ALA A 61 -11.17 11.33 13.80
C ALA A 61 -10.32 10.10 14.19
N ALA A 62 -10.31 9.02 13.40
CA ALA A 62 -9.65 7.76 13.71
C ALA A 62 -8.13 7.76 13.44
N THR A 63 -7.44 8.86 13.75
CA THR A 63 -6.00 9.05 13.51
C THR A 63 -5.11 7.99 14.18
N GLY A 64 -5.55 7.37 15.27
CA GLY A 64 -4.86 6.25 15.91
C GLY A 64 -4.69 5.02 14.99
N ALA A 65 -5.60 4.80 14.04
CA ALA A 65 -5.50 3.72 13.06
C ALA A 65 -4.29 3.92 12.13
N PHE A 66 -4.05 5.16 11.70
CA PHE A 66 -2.89 5.50 10.88
C PHE A 66 -1.56 5.17 11.59
N PHE A 67 -1.40 5.61 12.84
CA PHE A 67 -0.15 5.39 13.58
C PHE A 67 0.07 3.90 13.94
N THR A 68 -1.01 3.17 14.23
CA THR A 68 -0.96 1.71 14.41
C THR A 68 -0.48 1.03 13.13
N ALA A 69 -1.07 1.38 11.99
CA ALA A 69 -0.70 0.84 10.68
C ALA A 69 0.76 1.16 10.34
N ALA A 70 1.15 2.43 10.45
CA ALA A 70 2.51 2.89 10.18
C ALA A 70 3.55 2.17 11.05
N SER A 71 3.31 2.10 12.37
CA SER A 71 4.22 1.46 13.33
C SER A 71 4.40 -0.03 13.00
N SER A 72 3.33 -0.73 12.63
CA SER A 72 3.40 -2.15 12.27
C SER A 72 4.26 -2.38 11.02
N ALA A 73 4.27 -1.44 10.08
CA ALA A 73 4.87 -1.60 8.76
C ALA A 73 6.22 -0.89 8.54
N ARG A 74 6.79 -0.22 9.56
CA ARG A 74 8.10 0.47 9.42
C ARG A 74 9.21 -0.40 8.84
N ARG A 75 9.21 -1.71 9.13
CA ARG A 75 10.17 -2.70 8.62
C ARG A 75 10.14 -2.85 7.10
N TRP A 76 9.00 -2.59 6.46
CA TRP A 76 8.82 -2.71 5.01
C TRP A 76 9.40 -1.54 4.22
N ARG A 77 9.85 -0.47 4.89
CA ARG A 77 10.61 0.61 4.23
C ARG A 77 11.94 0.11 3.65
N THR A 78 12.46 -1.00 4.15
CA THR A 78 13.76 -1.59 3.74
C THR A 78 13.68 -3.09 3.49
N SER A 79 12.48 -3.69 3.51
CA SER A 79 12.27 -5.13 3.36
C SER A 79 11.04 -5.39 2.50
N PRO A 80 10.95 -6.54 1.80
CA PRO A 80 9.71 -6.94 1.13
C PRO A 80 8.53 -6.98 2.12
N THR A 81 7.34 -6.64 1.64
CA THR A 81 6.10 -6.82 2.39
C THR A 81 5.73 -8.30 2.48
N ASP A 82 4.81 -8.66 3.38
CA ASP A 82 4.57 -10.06 3.73
C ASP A 82 4.00 -10.87 2.54
N VAL A 83 3.04 -10.33 1.79
CA VAL A 83 2.46 -10.96 0.59
C VAL A 83 3.49 -11.02 -0.54
N LEU A 84 4.25 -9.94 -0.75
CA LEU A 84 5.29 -9.92 -1.78
C LEU A 84 6.39 -10.96 -1.49
N ALA A 85 6.79 -11.10 -0.22
CA ALA A 85 7.72 -12.13 0.22
C ALA A 85 7.17 -13.54 -0.04
N ALA A 86 5.89 -13.78 0.25
CA ALA A 86 5.23 -15.06 -0.02
C ALA A 86 5.17 -15.38 -1.52
N LEU A 87 4.80 -14.40 -2.36
CA LEU A 87 4.81 -14.55 -3.82
C LEU A 87 6.22 -14.85 -4.36
N GLY A 88 7.24 -14.20 -3.81
CA GLY A 88 8.65 -14.45 -4.15
C GLY A 88 9.07 -15.88 -3.77
N ALA A 89 8.74 -16.33 -2.56
CA ALA A 89 9.04 -17.69 -2.09
C ALA A 89 8.36 -18.77 -2.95
N ALA A 90 7.12 -18.50 -3.38
CA ALA A 90 6.38 -19.38 -4.30
C ALA A 90 6.84 -19.30 -5.77
N ARG A 91 7.81 -18.42 -6.09
CA ARG A 91 8.25 -18.11 -7.47
C ARG A 91 7.07 -17.77 -8.39
N SER A 92 6.09 -17.04 -7.86
CA SER A 92 4.92 -16.63 -8.64
C SER A 92 5.34 -15.72 -9.79
N LYS A 93 4.83 -16.00 -10.99
CA LYS A 93 5.00 -15.12 -12.17
C LYS A 93 4.40 -13.72 -11.95
N HIS A 94 3.54 -13.55 -10.94
CA HIS A 94 2.88 -12.29 -10.61
C HIS A 94 3.66 -11.43 -9.61
N ALA A 95 4.74 -11.94 -9.01
CA ALA A 95 5.50 -11.22 -7.97
C ALA A 95 6.00 -9.85 -8.45
N ALA A 96 6.44 -9.74 -9.71
CA ALA A 96 6.90 -8.47 -10.28
C ALA A 96 5.76 -7.45 -10.45
N ALA A 97 4.61 -7.88 -10.97
CA ALA A 97 3.45 -7.00 -11.17
C ALA A 97 2.87 -6.54 -9.82
N TYR A 98 2.77 -7.44 -8.84
CA TYR A 98 2.34 -7.12 -7.49
C TYR A 98 3.31 -6.15 -6.80
N GLY A 99 4.61 -6.38 -6.92
CA GLY A 99 5.64 -5.47 -6.40
C GLY A 99 5.59 -4.07 -7.03
N GLN A 100 5.28 -3.98 -8.33
CA GLN A 100 5.09 -2.69 -9.00
C GLN A 100 3.87 -1.96 -8.44
N ALA A 101 2.75 -2.64 -8.20
CA ALA A 101 1.57 -2.04 -7.59
C ALA A 101 1.86 -1.51 -6.18
N LEU A 102 2.64 -2.24 -5.37
CA LEU A 102 3.11 -1.76 -4.06
C LEU A 102 4.02 -0.52 -4.17
N ALA A 103 4.89 -0.47 -5.18
CA ALA A 103 5.73 0.70 -5.43
C ALA A 103 4.88 1.94 -5.80
N ASP A 104 3.80 1.75 -6.55
CA ASP A 104 2.87 2.82 -6.89
C ASP A 104 2.06 3.29 -5.65
N VAL A 105 1.67 2.37 -4.75
CA VAL A 105 1.09 2.71 -3.44
C VAL A 105 2.06 3.55 -2.61
N ALA A 106 3.32 3.14 -2.53
CA ALA A 106 4.34 3.89 -1.80
C ALA A 106 4.55 5.29 -2.40
N ARG A 107 4.57 5.42 -3.73
CA ARG A 107 4.70 6.72 -4.42
C ARG A 107 3.49 7.62 -4.20
N ALA A 108 2.28 7.05 -4.18
CA ALA A 108 1.04 7.81 -3.93
C ALA A 108 0.91 8.29 -2.48
N ALA A 109 1.64 7.67 -1.55
CA ALA A 109 1.62 7.99 -0.12
C ALA A 109 2.74 8.97 0.32
N ALA A 110 3.81 9.10 -0.47
CA ALA A 110 4.95 9.96 -0.18
C ALA A 110 4.63 11.45 -0.37
#